data_AF-A0A7X9GIF8-F1
#
_entry.id   AF-A0A7X9GIF8-F1
#
_cell.length_a   1.000
_cell.length_b   1.000
_cell.length_c   1.000
_cell.angle_alpha   90.00
_cell.angle_beta   90.00
_cell.angle_gamma   90.00
#
_symmetry.space_group_name_H-M   'P 1'
#
loop_
_entity.id
_entity.type
_entity.pdbx_description
1 polymer ?
#
loop_
_entity_poly.entity_id
_entity_poly.type
_entity_poly.pdbx_seq_one_letter_code
_entity_poly.pdbx_strand_id
1 'polypeptide(L)'
;MLNYKARKLGAIPSPKDHRDIHIASMISIRRAFPPEFIIEPRITETYDQGEVGACVAFALKAIKEIQEHKEHGTFSSLSAAYIYGARLENHYHGEGMITREALELLLKRGVCREELLPGIYPYPVTAGMITEAMHRDAYPRRISSYAAVYTVNEVKSALMELGPVVMVVPVYESFYKGGHLSQPDTLTENMYGFHALTIIGWNRDNRWVGFNSWGKKWGTLNGYCTLPFNYPITEIWTVTDLIEKPEKDIYKLFVQPLKKGLRRRWLVHLGSFHSQQEALNQAARPLQQDLQKTGKSCKIQF
;
A
#
# COMPACT_ATOMS: atom_id res chain seq x y z
N MET A 1 -24.18 7.42 -22.82
CA MET A 1 -23.30 7.37 -21.62
C MET A 1 -23.22 5.91 -21.16
N LEU A 2 -22.05 5.45 -20.72
CA LEU A 2 -21.94 4.13 -20.10
C LEU A 2 -22.74 4.12 -18.79
N ASN A 3 -23.57 3.10 -18.57
CA ASN A 3 -24.33 2.97 -17.33
C ASN A 3 -23.46 2.27 -16.28
N TYR A 4 -22.71 3.05 -15.49
CA TYR A 4 -21.83 2.48 -14.45
C TYR A 4 -22.58 1.76 -13.33
N LYS A 5 -23.88 2.02 -13.13
CA LYS A 5 -24.68 1.30 -12.12
C LYS A 5 -24.88 -0.18 -12.45
N ALA A 6 -24.78 -0.54 -13.73
CA ALA A 6 -24.85 -1.94 -14.16
C ALA A 6 -23.54 -2.70 -13.90
N ARG A 7 -22.42 -1.99 -13.63
CA ARG A 7 -21.12 -2.62 -13.40
C ARG A 7 -21.16 -3.46 -12.14
N LYS A 8 -20.60 -4.66 -12.22
CA LYS A 8 -20.45 -5.51 -11.05
C LYS A 8 -19.40 -4.95 -10.11
N LEU A 9 -19.79 -4.88 -8.85
CA LEU A 9 -18.87 -4.78 -7.72
C LEU A 9 -18.25 -6.16 -7.47
N GLY A 10 -17.31 -6.26 -6.54
CA GLY A 10 -16.64 -7.54 -6.30
C GLY A 10 -15.75 -7.62 -5.09
N ALA A 11 -15.60 -6.55 -4.31
CA ALA A 11 -14.88 -6.67 -3.06
C ALA A 11 -15.80 -7.34 -2.02
N ILE A 12 -15.27 -8.35 -1.35
CA ILE A 12 -15.93 -9.00 -0.22
C ILE A 12 -15.12 -8.61 1.03
N PRO A 13 -15.72 -7.93 2.02
CA PRO A 13 -14.99 -7.51 3.22
C PRO A 13 -14.33 -8.69 3.90
N SER A 14 -13.05 -8.56 4.23
CA SER A 14 -12.32 -9.63 4.89
C SER A 14 -12.90 -9.94 6.29
N PRO A 15 -13.10 -11.22 6.66
CA PRO A 15 -13.52 -11.60 8.02
C PRO A 15 -12.54 -11.07 9.06
N LYS A 16 -12.97 -10.74 10.29
CA LYS A 16 -12.02 -10.28 11.31
C LYS A 16 -11.00 -11.38 11.68
N ASP A 17 -9.72 -11.03 11.72
CA ASP A 17 -8.64 -11.92 12.16
C ASP A 17 -7.68 -11.15 13.09
N HIS A 18 -7.40 -11.71 14.26
CA HIS A 18 -6.52 -11.08 15.26
C HIS A 18 -5.03 -11.21 14.91
N ARG A 19 -4.70 -12.05 13.93
CA ARG A 19 -3.34 -12.29 13.44
C ARG A 19 -2.92 -11.29 12.35
N ASP A 20 -3.85 -10.45 11.90
CA ASP A 20 -3.57 -9.41 10.92
C ASP A 20 -2.46 -8.49 11.44
N ILE A 21 -1.36 -8.39 10.66
CA ILE A 21 -0.25 -7.55 11.07
C ILE A 21 -0.67 -6.09 10.95
N HIS A 22 -0.56 -5.32 12.02
CA HIS A 22 -0.79 -3.88 11.99
C HIS A 22 0.44 -3.15 11.47
N ILE A 23 0.27 -2.23 10.52
CA ILE A 23 1.37 -1.49 9.89
C ILE A 23 2.29 -0.76 10.88
N ALA A 24 1.78 -0.31 12.03
CA ALA A 24 2.60 0.34 13.06
C ALA A 24 3.66 -0.59 13.69
N SER A 25 3.55 -1.91 13.48
CA SER A 25 4.59 -2.88 13.84
C SER A 25 5.68 -3.04 12.78
N MET A 26 5.41 -2.63 11.53
CA MET A 26 6.35 -2.73 10.41
C MET A 26 7.16 -1.46 10.18
N ILE A 27 6.52 -0.29 10.31
CA ILE A 27 7.15 1.01 10.04
C ILE A 27 6.88 2.03 11.15
N SER A 28 7.74 3.04 11.23
CA SER A 28 7.50 4.21 12.10
C SER A 28 6.43 5.11 11.49
N ILE A 29 5.34 5.34 12.23
CA ILE A 29 4.26 6.22 11.77
C ILE A 29 4.70 7.69 11.89
N ARG A 30 4.76 8.38 10.75
CA ARG A 30 5.14 9.80 10.68
C ARG A 30 4.06 10.68 11.33
N ARG A 31 4.49 11.81 11.88
CA ARG A 31 3.60 12.83 12.50
C ARG A 31 3.42 14.08 11.65
N ALA A 32 4.26 14.26 10.64
CA ALA A 32 4.22 15.38 9.72
C ALA A 32 4.34 14.85 8.28
N PHE A 33 3.56 15.44 7.39
CA PHE A 33 3.43 15.02 6.00
C PHE A 33 3.46 16.26 5.10
N PRO A 34 3.96 16.14 3.85
CA PRO A 34 3.77 17.20 2.88
C PRO A 34 2.27 17.44 2.62
N PRO A 35 1.89 18.66 2.18
CA PRO A 35 0.49 18.99 1.92
C PRO A 35 -0.14 18.10 0.84
N GLU A 36 0.67 17.59 -0.09
CA GLU A 36 0.28 16.62 -1.10
C GLU A 36 1.42 15.64 -1.35
N PHE A 37 1.09 14.45 -1.82
CA PHE A 37 2.06 13.42 -2.19
C PHE A 37 1.39 12.48 -3.20
N ILE A 38 2.09 12.15 -4.29
CA ILE A 38 1.62 11.18 -5.26
C ILE A 38 2.79 10.28 -5.64
N ILE A 39 2.54 8.97 -5.64
CA ILE A 39 3.49 7.97 -6.09
C ILE A 39 3.60 8.01 -7.61
N GLU A 40 4.85 7.95 -8.08
CA GLU A 40 5.17 7.74 -9.50
C GLU A 40 5.92 6.39 -9.68
N PRO A 41 5.78 5.74 -10.85
CA PRO A 41 4.90 6.14 -11.95
C PRO A 41 3.42 5.90 -11.63
N ARG A 42 2.55 6.63 -12.32
CA ARG A 42 1.12 6.34 -12.39
C ARG A 42 0.80 5.30 -13.45
N ILE A 43 -0.29 4.58 -13.26
CA ILE A 43 -0.88 3.76 -14.32
C ILE A 43 -1.44 4.69 -15.40
N THR A 44 -0.87 4.63 -16.59
CA THR A 44 -1.28 5.46 -17.74
C THR A 44 -2.43 4.84 -18.51
N GLU A 45 -2.42 3.51 -18.67
CA GLU A 45 -3.47 2.76 -19.35
C GLU A 45 -4.51 2.28 -18.34
N THR A 46 -5.68 2.94 -18.34
CA THR A 46 -6.76 2.64 -17.40
C THR A 46 -7.29 1.22 -17.57
N TYR A 47 -7.47 0.50 -16.47
CA TYR A 47 -8.08 -0.83 -16.51
C TYR A 47 -9.60 -0.75 -16.60
N ASP A 48 -10.22 -1.79 -17.17
CA ASP A 48 -11.67 -1.96 -17.21
C ASP A 48 -12.03 -3.41 -16.88
N GLN A 49 -12.68 -3.62 -15.74
CA GLN A 49 -13.10 -4.95 -15.27
C GLN A 49 -14.34 -5.50 -15.98
N GLY A 50 -14.97 -4.73 -16.86
CA GLY A 50 -16.15 -5.19 -17.58
C GLY A 50 -17.32 -5.46 -16.63
N GLU A 51 -17.91 -6.64 -16.81
CA GLU A 51 -19.03 -7.19 -16.04
C GLU A 51 -18.57 -8.24 -15.01
N VAL A 52 -17.27 -8.25 -14.68
CA VAL A 52 -16.68 -9.19 -13.72
C VAL A 52 -16.42 -8.49 -12.39
N GLY A 53 -16.69 -9.16 -11.28
CA GLY A 53 -16.40 -8.68 -9.93
C GLY A 53 -14.92 -8.72 -9.55
N ALA A 54 -14.04 -8.22 -10.41
CA ALA A 54 -12.58 -8.37 -10.30
C ALA A 54 -11.85 -7.14 -9.73
N CYS A 55 -12.55 -6.20 -9.07
CA CYS A 55 -11.95 -4.95 -8.61
C CYS A 55 -10.77 -5.13 -7.66
N VAL A 56 -10.82 -6.13 -6.76
CA VAL A 56 -9.69 -6.49 -5.87
C VAL A 56 -8.47 -6.89 -6.69
N ALA A 57 -8.65 -7.76 -7.69
CA ALA A 57 -7.57 -8.22 -8.56
C ALA A 57 -6.94 -7.07 -9.37
N PHE A 58 -7.77 -6.15 -9.92
CA PHE A 58 -7.26 -4.98 -10.62
C PHE A 58 -6.58 -3.97 -9.69
N ALA A 59 -7.09 -3.77 -8.48
CA ALA A 59 -6.44 -2.90 -7.51
C ALA A 59 -5.04 -3.43 -7.16
N LEU A 60 -4.93 -4.73 -6.89
CA LEU A 60 -3.65 -5.38 -6.60
C LEU A 60 -2.72 -5.44 -7.83
N LYS A 61 -3.25 -5.61 -9.05
CA LYS A 61 -2.51 -5.47 -10.30
C LYS A 61 -1.81 -4.11 -10.37
N ALA A 62 -2.54 -3.01 -10.13
CA ALA A 62 -1.95 -1.67 -10.15
C ALA A 62 -0.82 -1.51 -9.10
N ILE A 63 -1.01 -2.03 -7.89
CA ILE A 63 0.02 -1.98 -6.84
C ILE A 63 1.28 -2.71 -7.30
N LYS A 64 1.13 -3.95 -7.79
CA LYS A 64 2.27 -4.75 -8.25
C LYS A 64 2.96 -4.13 -9.46
N GLU A 65 2.24 -3.62 -10.45
CA GLU A 65 2.86 -2.96 -11.61
C GLU A 65 3.67 -1.72 -11.20
N ILE A 66 3.18 -0.94 -10.23
CA ILE A 66 3.93 0.21 -9.69
C ILE A 66 5.18 -0.27 -8.92
N GLN A 67 5.09 -1.34 -8.14
CA GLN A 67 6.23 -1.90 -7.41
C GLN A 67 7.29 -2.45 -8.36
N GLU A 68 6.91 -3.31 -9.31
CA GLU A 68 7.84 -3.89 -10.30
C GLU A 68 8.53 -2.81 -11.12
N HIS A 69 7.81 -1.74 -11.49
CA HIS A 69 8.43 -0.62 -12.20
C HIS A 69 9.45 0.10 -11.33
N LYS A 70 9.16 0.34 -10.04
CA LYS A 70 10.12 0.99 -9.13
C LYS A 70 11.36 0.13 -8.89
N GLU A 71 11.21 -1.18 -8.82
CA GLU A 71 12.29 -2.13 -8.50
C GLU A 71 13.19 -2.44 -9.70
N HIS A 72 12.60 -2.52 -10.90
CA HIS A 72 13.31 -2.97 -12.11
C HIS A 72 13.47 -1.88 -13.17
N GLY A 73 12.82 -0.71 -13.01
CA GLY A 73 12.84 0.37 -13.98
C GLY A 73 12.07 0.07 -15.27
N THR A 74 11.44 -1.10 -15.39
CA THR A 74 10.70 -1.54 -16.58
C THR A 74 9.26 -1.83 -16.23
N PHE A 75 8.31 -1.27 -16.99
CA PHE A 75 6.91 -1.62 -16.85
C PHE A 75 6.65 -3.03 -17.41
N SER A 76 6.06 -3.90 -16.59
CA SER A 76 5.58 -5.22 -16.99
C SER A 76 4.10 -5.32 -16.66
N SER A 77 3.25 -5.53 -17.67
CA SER A 77 1.82 -5.73 -17.45
C SER A 77 1.56 -7.07 -16.78
N LEU A 78 0.74 -7.09 -15.72
CA LEU A 78 0.48 -8.26 -14.89
C LEU A 78 -0.96 -8.74 -15.03
N SER A 79 -1.20 -10.04 -14.93
CA SER A 79 -2.53 -10.61 -15.16
C SER A 79 -3.46 -10.42 -13.95
N ALA A 80 -4.46 -9.55 -14.09
CA ALA A 80 -5.57 -9.46 -13.13
C ALA A 80 -6.40 -10.76 -13.10
N ALA A 81 -6.55 -11.42 -14.25
CA ALA A 81 -7.20 -12.72 -14.33
C ALA A 81 -6.46 -13.78 -13.48
N TYR A 82 -5.12 -13.79 -13.49
CA TYR A 82 -4.36 -14.70 -12.63
C TYR A 82 -4.62 -14.44 -11.15
N ILE A 83 -4.60 -13.18 -10.71
CA ILE A 83 -4.95 -12.83 -9.32
C ILE A 83 -6.39 -13.28 -9.01
N TYR A 84 -7.33 -13.11 -9.94
CA TYR A 84 -8.74 -13.45 -9.73
C TYR A 84 -9.02 -14.96 -9.67
N GLY A 85 -8.35 -15.75 -10.52
CA GLY A 85 -8.62 -17.18 -10.72
C GLY A 85 -7.69 -18.14 -10.00
N ALA A 86 -6.42 -17.77 -9.75
CA ALA A 86 -5.42 -18.66 -9.14
C ALA A 86 -5.57 -18.76 -7.62
N ARG A 87 -6.78 -18.90 -7.09
CA ARG A 87 -7.04 -18.93 -5.64
C ARG A 87 -6.46 -20.17 -4.96
N LEU A 88 -6.17 -20.09 -3.66
CA LEU A 88 -5.77 -21.24 -2.86
C LEU A 88 -6.98 -22.13 -2.56
N GLU A 89 -6.75 -23.38 -2.16
CA GLU A 89 -7.82 -24.37 -1.93
C GLU A 89 -8.80 -23.95 -0.83
N ASN A 90 -8.31 -23.25 0.21
CA ASN A 90 -9.09 -22.80 1.35
C ASN A 90 -9.70 -21.40 1.18
N HIS A 91 -9.55 -20.79 0.00
CA HIS A 91 -10.13 -19.47 -0.31
C HIS A 91 -11.57 -19.58 -0.80
N TYR A 92 -12.27 -18.45 -0.81
CA TYR A 92 -13.59 -18.34 -1.43
C TYR A 92 -13.53 -18.64 -2.94
N HIS A 93 -14.39 -19.51 -3.46
CA HIS A 93 -14.42 -19.94 -4.87
C HIS A 93 -15.70 -19.48 -5.62
N GLY A 94 -16.14 -18.24 -5.39
CA GLY A 94 -17.22 -17.61 -6.16
C GLY A 94 -16.82 -16.27 -6.78
N GLU A 95 -17.79 -15.60 -7.40
CA GLU A 95 -17.61 -14.27 -7.98
C GLU A 95 -17.32 -13.21 -6.90
N GLY A 96 -16.50 -12.21 -7.24
CA GLY A 96 -15.93 -11.33 -6.24
C GLY A 96 -14.74 -11.97 -5.54
N MET A 97 -14.08 -11.24 -4.64
CA MET A 97 -12.85 -11.69 -4.00
C MET A 97 -12.72 -11.07 -2.60
N ILE A 98 -12.27 -11.89 -1.65
CA ILE A 98 -11.90 -11.41 -0.31
C ILE A 98 -10.51 -10.80 -0.38
N THR A 99 -10.36 -9.54 0.04
CA THR A 99 -9.11 -8.79 -0.11
C THR A 99 -7.93 -9.47 0.61
N ARG A 100 -8.13 -9.95 1.84
CA ARG A 100 -7.08 -10.67 2.58
C ARG A 100 -6.63 -11.96 1.88
N GLU A 101 -7.57 -12.71 1.30
CA GLU A 101 -7.23 -13.93 0.56
C GLU A 101 -6.43 -13.61 -0.71
N ALA A 102 -6.76 -12.50 -1.39
CA ALA A 102 -6.00 -12.01 -2.54
C ALA A 102 -4.57 -11.60 -2.16
N LEU A 103 -4.38 -11.00 -0.97
CA LEU A 103 -3.05 -10.68 -0.43
C LEU A 103 -2.26 -11.93 -0.06
N GLU A 104 -2.90 -12.91 0.59
CA GLU A 104 -2.29 -14.21 0.87
C GLU A 104 -1.90 -14.94 -0.42
N LEU A 105 -2.74 -14.86 -1.45
CA LEU A 105 -2.43 -15.38 -2.78
C LEU A 105 -1.15 -14.74 -3.34
N LEU A 106 -1.03 -13.41 -3.30
CA LEU A 106 0.18 -12.73 -3.75
C LEU A 106 1.41 -13.12 -2.92
N LEU A 107 1.25 -13.37 -1.63
CA LEU A 107 2.34 -13.82 -0.74
C LEU A 107 2.83 -15.23 -1.11
N LYS A 108 1.90 -16.13 -1.47
CA LYS A 108 2.19 -17.55 -1.74
C LYS A 108 2.55 -17.84 -3.19
N ARG A 109 1.85 -17.22 -4.14
CA ARG A 109 1.97 -17.49 -5.58
C ARG A 109 2.49 -16.30 -6.38
N GLY A 110 2.21 -15.07 -5.97
CA GLY A 110 2.58 -13.87 -6.71
C GLY A 110 1.60 -13.60 -7.84
N VAL A 111 2.08 -13.00 -8.93
CA VAL A 111 1.25 -12.72 -10.12
C VAL A 111 2.05 -12.89 -11.40
N CYS A 112 1.47 -13.58 -12.38
CA CYS A 112 2.11 -13.79 -13.68
C CYS A 112 1.95 -12.58 -14.60
N ARG A 113 2.73 -12.54 -15.66
CA ARG A 113 2.59 -11.53 -16.73
C ARG A 113 1.24 -11.66 -17.45
N GLU A 114 0.70 -10.52 -17.89
CA GLU A 114 -0.56 -10.42 -18.63
C GLU A 114 -0.56 -11.30 -19.89
N GLU A 115 0.60 -11.47 -20.54
CA GLU A 115 0.74 -12.29 -21.76
C GLU A 115 0.37 -13.78 -21.56
N LEU A 116 0.49 -14.30 -20.33
CA LEU A 116 0.17 -15.69 -20.03
C LEU A 116 -1.33 -15.90 -19.79
N LEU A 117 -2.03 -14.88 -19.29
CA LEU A 117 -3.48 -14.92 -19.06
C LEU A 117 -4.08 -13.53 -19.26
N PRO A 118 -4.34 -13.12 -20.51
CA PRO A 118 -4.81 -11.78 -20.81
C PRO A 118 -6.30 -11.60 -20.50
N GLY A 119 -6.71 -10.37 -20.23
CA GLY A 119 -8.11 -9.99 -20.07
C GLY A 119 -8.69 -10.31 -18.69
N ILE A 120 -10.01 -10.42 -18.62
CA ILE A 120 -10.73 -10.77 -17.40
C ILE A 120 -12.02 -11.52 -17.73
N TYR A 121 -12.28 -12.58 -16.98
CA TYR A 121 -13.41 -13.49 -17.19
C TYR A 121 -14.11 -13.80 -15.87
N PRO A 122 -15.33 -14.35 -15.88
CA PRO A 122 -15.97 -14.90 -14.69
C PRO A 122 -15.03 -15.86 -13.94
N TYR A 123 -15.21 -15.97 -12.62
CA TYR A 123 -14.29 -16.75 -11.77
C TYR A 123 -14.15 -18.20 -12.22
N PRO A 124 -15.24 -18.96 -12.52
CA PRO A 124 -15.12 -20.36 -12.92
C PRO A 124 -14.31 -20.55 -14.21
N VAL A 125 -14.43 -19.61 -15.15
CA VAL A 125 -13.69 -19.63 -16.41
C VAL A 125 -12.20 -19.37 -16.13
N THR A 126 -11.92 -18.34 -15.35
CA THR A 126 -10.55 -17.95 -15.04
C THR A 126 -9.82 -19.02 -14.23
N ALA A 127 -10.49 -19.63 -13.25
CA ALA A 127 -9.95 -20.74 -12.46
C ALA A 127 -9.60 -21.96 -13.33
N GLY A 128 -10.44 -22.27 -14.33
CA GLY A 128 -10.19 -23.36 -15.29
C GLY A 128 -9.05 -23.09 -16.29
N MET A 129 -8.57 -21.85 -16.39
CA MET A 129 -7.47 -21.46 -17.28
C MET A 129 -6.11 -21.48 -16.59
N ILE A 130 -6.05 -21.66 -15.26
CA ILE A 130 -4.78 -21.59 -14.51
C ILE A 130 -3.89 -22.79 -14.84
N THR A 131 -2.61 -22.50 -15.09
CA THR A 131 -1.60 -23.52 -15.43
C THR A 131 -0.37 -23.44 -14.54
N GLU A 132 0.37 -24.55 -14.43
CA GLU A 132 1.65 -24.60 -13.73
C GLU A 132 2.69 -23.61 -14.30
N ALA A 133 2.65 -23.34 -15.61
CA ALA A 133 3.53 -22.35 -16.22
C ALA A 133 3.26 -20.93 -15.67
N MET A 134 2.00 -20.58 -15.45
CA MET A 134 1.62 -19.31 -14.81
C MET A 134 2.08 -19.26 -13.35
N HIS A 135 1.97 -20.37 -12.60
CA HIS A 135 2.51 -20.43 -11.23
C HIS A 135 4.01 -20.18 -11.17
N ARG A 136 4.78 -20.78 -12.08
CA ARG A 136 6.24 -20.57 -12.17
C ARG A 136 6.59 -19.14 -12.55
N ASP A 137 5.85 -18.53 -13.48
CA ASP A 137 6.06 -17.13 -13.87
C ASP A 137 5.65 -16.13 -12.77
N ALA A 138 4.64 -16.47 -11.98
CA ALA A 138 4.15 -15.64 -10.89
C ALA A 138 5.07 -15.62 -9.67
N TYR A 139 5.75 -16.73 -9.39
CA TYR A 139 6.51 -16.95 -8.16
C TYR A 139 7.58 -15.91 -7.83
N PRO A 140 8.34 -15.35 -8.80
CA PRO A 140 9.30 -14.29 -8.53
C PRO A 140 8.66 -12.96 -8.12
N ARG A 141 7.38 -12.73 -8.45
CA ARG A 141 6.63 -11.48 -8.23
C ARG A 141 5.70 -11.61 -7.02
N ARG A 142 6.15 -12.34 -6.02
CA ARG A 142 5.46 -12.49 -4.74
C ARG A 142 5.70 -11.27 -3.89
N ILE A 143 4.69 -10.94 -3.10
CA ILE A 143 4.86 -9.95 -2.05
C ILE A 143 5.60 -10.58 -0.88
N SER A 144 6.36 -9.78 -0.15
CA SER A 144 7.06 -10.23 1.05
C SER A 144 6.14 -10.19 2.28
N SER A 145 5.28 -9.18 2.37
CA SER A 145 4.30 -9.05 3.45
C SER A 145 3.14 -8.11 3.06
N TYR A 146 2.07 -8.20 3.82
CA TYR A 146 0.97 -7.23 3.83
C TYR A 146 0.58 -6.87 5.27
N ALA A 147 0.02 -5.68 5.47
CA ALA A 147 -0.39 -5.21 6.79
C ALA A 147 -1.69 -4.41 6.73
N ALA A 148 -2.51 -4.53 7.77
CA ALA A 148 -3.69 -3.74 7.95
C ALA A 148 -3.33 -2.30 8.35
N VAL A 149 -4.11 -1.34 7.83
CA VAL A 149 -3.93 0.10 8.01
C VAL A 149 -5.26 0.70 8.47
N TYR A 150 -5.24 1.56 9.48
CA TYR A 150 -6.46 2.03 10.14
C TYR A 150 -6.61 3.56 10.18
N THR A 151 -5.51 4.31 10.21
CA THR A 151 -5.57 5.78 10.33
C THR A 151 -5.02 6.51 9.10
N VAL A 152 -5.46 7.76 8.91
CA VAL A 152 -4.94 8.64 7.83
C VAL A 152 -3.41 8.73 7.88
N ASN A 153 -2.82 8.90 9.06
CA ASN A 153 -1.37 9.01 9.21
C ASN A 153 -0.66 7.69 8.88
N GLU A 154 -1.27 6.55 9.19
CA GLU A 154 -0.73 5.25 8.81
C GLU A 154 -0.79 5.05 7.29
N VAL A 155 -1.91 5.38 6.63
CA VAL A 155 -2.03 5.33 5.16
C VAL A 155 -0.99 6.24 4.51
N LYS A 156 -0.86 7.48 4.97
CA LYS A 156 0.15 8.41 4.45
C LYS A 156 1.58 7.90 4.65
N SER A 157 1.86 7.29 5.81
CA SER A 157 3.17 6.67 6.07
C SER A 157 3.41 5.47 5.15
N ALA A 158 2.41 4.61 4.95
CA ALA A 158 2.47 3.47 4.02
C ALA A 158 2.81 3.93 2.59
N LEU A 159 2.09 4.94 2.10
CA LEU A 159 2.28 5.50 0.76
C LEU A 159 3.71 6.03 0.55
N MET A 160 4.29 6.68 1.57
CA MET A 160 5.63 7.25 1.48
C MET A 160 6.74 6.20 1.62
N GLU A 161 6.56 5.18 2.47
CA GLU A 161 7.62 4.21 2.80
C GLU A 161 7.54 2.92 1.98
N LEU A 162 6.32 2.41 1.72
CA LEU A 162 6.10 1.08 1.15
C LEU A 162 5.48 1.13 -0.25
N GLY A 163 4.72 2.18 -0.54
CA GLY A 163 4.07 2.37 -1.83
C GLY A 163 2.54 2.31 -1.77
N PRO A 164 1.86 2.08 -2.91
CA PRO A 164 0.41 2.15 -2.99
C PRO A 164 -0.30 1.19 -2.03
N VAL A 165 -1.51 1.55 -1.60
CA VAL A 165 -2.34 0.70 -0.74
C VAL A 165 -3.63 0.31 -1.45
N VAL A 166 -4.17 -0.86 -1.13
CA VAL A 166 -5.53 -1.23 -1.56
C VAL A 166 -6.52 -0.75 -0.50
N MET A 167 -7.57 -0.06 -0.95
CA MET A 167 -8.63 0.47 -0.10
C MET A 167 -9.97 -0.06 -0.58
N VAL A 168 -10.70 -0.73 0.30
CA VAL A 168 -12.05 -1.20 0.04
C VAL A 168 -13.04 -0.23 0.64
N VAL A 169 -13.97 0.24 -0.19
CA VAL A 169 -14.98 1.22 0.19
C VAL A 169 -16.39 0.68 -0.12
N PRO A 170 -17.40 1.00 0.70
CA PRO A 170 -18.79 0.85 0.31
C PRO A 170 -19.12 1.80 -0.84
N VAL A 171 -19.85 1.30 -1.83
CA VAL A 171 -20.29 2.06 -3.01
C VAL A 171 -21.71 2.57 -2.76
N TYR A 172 -21.84 3.89 -2.76
CA TYR A 172 -23.11 4.59 -2.74
C TYR A 172 -23.46 5.16 -4.12
N GLU A 173 -24.69 5.61 -4.31
CA GLU A 173 -25.19 6.22 -5.55
C GLU A 173 -24.24 7.29 -6.13
N SER A 174 -23.72 8.20 -5.28
CA SER A 174 -22.78 9.26 -5.66
C SER A 174 -21.44 8.75 -6.19
N PHE A 175 -21.02 7.52 -5.84
CA PHE A 175 -19.78 6.91 -6.32
C PHE A 175 -19.79 6.74 -7.85
N TYR A 176 -20.94 6.42 -8.43
CA TYR A 176 -21.06 6.17 -9.87
C TYR A 176 -20.81 7.41 -10.74
N LYS A 177 -20.84 8.62 -10.17
CA LYS A 177 -20.48 9.87 -10.86
C LYS A 177 -18.98 9.91 -11.23
N GLY A 178 -18.13 9.26 -10.44
CA GLY A 178 -16.68 9.21 -10.66
C GLY A 178 -15.95 10.55 -10.50
N GLY A 179 -14.63 10.53 -10.71
CA GLY A 179 -13.80 11.73 -10.60
C GLY A 179 -13.65 12.19 -9.15
N HIS A 180 -14.17 13.36 -8.81
CA HIS A 180 -14.12 13.89 -7.45
C HIS A 180 -15.30 13.39 -6.61
N LEU A 181 -15.12 12.25 -5.93
CA LEU A 181 -16.18 11.59 -5.17
C LEU A 181 -16.57 12.38 -3.93
N SER A 182 -17.84 12.75 -3.77
CA SER A 182 -18.32 13.37 -2.54
C SER A 182 -18.28 12.39 -1.37
N GLN A 183 -18.26 12.90 -0.14
CA GLN A 183 -18.66 12.09 1.00
C GLN A 183 -20.12 11.67 0.78
N PRO A 184 -20.47 10.38 0.90
CA PRO A 184 -21.84 9.93 0.69
C PRO A 184 -22.71 10.35 1.87
N ASP A 185 -23.96 10.71 1.60
CA ASP A 185 -24.99 10.83 2.62
C ASP A 185 -25.57 9.45 2.91
N THR A 186 -25.05 8.80 3.94
CA THR A 186 -25.41 7.42 4.29
C THR A 186 -26.85 7.27 4.81
N LEU A 187 -27.56 8.38 5.07
CA LEU A 187 -28.96 8.35 5.51
C LEU A 187 -29.94 8.37 4.32
N THR A 188 -29.51 8.91 3.18
CA THR A 188 -30.38 9.11 2.00
C THR A 188 -29.94 8.31 0.79
N GLU A 189 -28.65 7.97 0.68
CA GLU A 189 -28.12 7.19 -0.42
C GLU A 189 -28.21 5.69 -0.17
N ASN A 190 -28.61 4.95 -1.22
CA ASN A 190 -28.54 3.49 -1.22
C ASN A 190 -27.08 3.03 -1.33
N MET A 191 -26.74 2.01 -0.53
CA MET A 191 -25.48 1.27 -0.65
C MET A 191 -25.66 0.08 -1.60
N TYR A 192 -24.79 -0.05 -2.59
CA TYR A 192 -24.86 -1.06 -3.65
C TYR A 192 -23.90 -2.25 -3.45
N GLY A 193 -22.90 -2.12 -2.57
CA GLY A 193 -21.92 -3.16 -2.25
C GLY A 193 -20.56 -2.56 -1.96
N PHE A 194 -19.48 -3.31 -2.20
CA PHE A 194 -18.11 -2.85 -1.92
C PHE A 194 -17.20 -2.91 -3.14
N HIS A 195 -16.26 -1.97 -3.21
CA HIS A 195 -15.34 -1.83 -4.32
C HIS A 195 -13.92 -1.56 -3.84
N ALA A 196 -12.94 -2.14 -4.51
CA ALA A 196 -11.53 -1.94 -4.21
C ALA A 196 -10.93 -0.89 -5.15
N LEU A 197 -10.15 0.03 -4.57
CA LEU A 197 -9.39 1.06 -5.26
C LEU A 197 -7.92 0.96 -4.88
N THR A 198 -7.04 1.35 -5.79
CA THR A 198 -5.61 1.56 -5.47
C THR A 198 -5.40 3.00 -5.09
N ILE A 199 -4.95 3.26 -3.86
CA ILE A 199 -4.61 4.61 -3.42
C ILE A 199 -3.13 4.84 -3.65
N ILE A 200 -2.80 5.94 -4.33
CA ILE A 200 -1.43 6.28 -4.75
C ILE A 200 -0.94 7.59 -4.12
N GLY A 201 -1.77 8.26 -3.32
CA GLY A 201 -1.41 9.57 -2.80
C GLY A 201 -2.53 10.32 -2.10
N TRP A 202 -2.27 11.59 -1.81
CA TRP A 202 -3.25 12.56 -1.34
C TRP A 202 -2.95 13.96 -1.91
N ASN A 203 -3.98 14.81 -1.95
CA ASN A 203 -3.87 16.20 -2.37
C ASN A 203 -4.01 17.18 -1.18
N ARG A 204 -3.86 18.48 -1.47
CA ARG A 204 -3.93 19.57 -0.49
C ARG A 204 -5.32 19.74 0.17
N ASP A 205 -6.36 19.19 -0.44
CA ASP A 205 -7.75 19.30 0.02
C ASP A 205 -8.15 18.19 1.01
N ASN A 206 -7.17 17.48 1.58
CA ASN A 206 -7.40 16.30 2.42
C ASN A 206 -8.19 15.19 1.73
N ARG A 207 -7.80 14.90 0.48
CA ARG A 207 -8.41 13.83 -0.33
C ARG A 207 -7.37 12.82 -0.75
N TRP A 208 -7.73 11.54 -0.68
CA TRP A 208 -7.00 10.44 -1.30
C TRP A 208 -7.03 10.58 -2.82
N VAL A 209 -5.93 10.22 -3.48
CA VAL A 209 -5.87 10.06 -4.94
C VAL A 209 -5.88 8.56 -5.22
N GLY A 210 -6.96 8.10 -5.85
CA GLY A 210 -7.21 6.69 -6.11
C GLY A 210 -7.30 6.38 -7.60
N PHE A 211 -7.00 5.15 -7.95
CA PHE A 211 -7.14 4.58 -9.29
C PHE A 211 -8.22 3.50 -9.28
N ASN A 212 -9.11 3.55 -10.27
CA ASN A 212 -10.25 2.64 -10.41
C ASN A 212 -10.11 1.78 -11.68
N SER A 213 -10.89 0.70 -11.76
CA SER A 213 -10.90 -0.30 -12.84
C SER A 213 -12.17 -0.27 -13.69
N TRP A 214 -12.73 0.92 -13.97
CA TRP A 214 -13.94 1.11 -14.81
C TRP A 214 -13.67 1.90 -16.10
N GLY A 215 -12.41 1.93 -16.54
CA GLY A 215 -11.97 2.56 -17.77
C GLY A 215 -11.90 4.10 -17.71
N LYS A 216 -11.19 4.67 -18.68
CA LYS A 216 -10.92 6.12 -18.76
C LYS A 216 -12.14 7.04 -18.83
N LYS A 217 -13.31 6.52 -19.22
CA LYS A 217 -14.53 7.31 -19.32
C LYS A 217 -15.27 7.43 -17.98
N TRP A 218 -14.76 6.81 -16.92
CA TRP A 218 -15.37 6.91 -15.60
C TRP A 218 -14.90 8.18 -14.89
N GLY A 219 -15.86 9.07 -14.61
CA GLY A 219 -15.59 10.38 -14.06
C GLY A 219 -14.81 11.31 -15.00
N THR A 220 -14.33 12.42 -14.43
CA THR A 220 -13.59 13.47 -15.15
C THR A 220 -12.07 13.30 -15.10
N LEU A 221 -11.57 12.30 -14.37
CA LEU A 221 -10.15 12.11 -14.08
C LEU A 221 -9.56 10.88 -14.78
N ASN A 222 -10.06 10.51 -15.96
CA ASN A 222 -9.52 9.41 -16.76
C ASN A 222 -9.37 8.11 -15.96
N GLY A 223 -10.42 7.64 -15.29
CA GLY A 223 -10.38 6.42 -14.47
C GLY A 223 -9.74 6.58 -13.08
N TYR A 224 -9.10 7.71 -12.80
CA TYR A 224 -8.75 8.10 -11.43
C TYR A 224 -9.94 8.69 -10.69
N CYS A 225 -9.79 8.81 -9.38
CA CYS A 225 -10.72 9.52 -8.53
C CYS A 225 -9.99 10.22 -7.38
N THR A 226 -10.69 11.14 -6.73
CA THR A 226 -10.31 11.57 -5.39
C THR A 226 -11.44 11.35 -4.40
N LEU A 227 -11.11 10.91 -3.18
CA LEU A 227 -12.05 10.66 -2.09
C LEU A 227 -11.63 11.46 -0.86
N PRO A 228 -12.54 12.12 -0.12
CA PRO A 228 -12.16 12.81 1.10
C PRO A 228 -11.64 11.82 2.17
N PHE A 229 -10.77 12.26 3.07
CA PHE A 229 -10.23 11.40 4.12
C PHE A 229 -11.28 10.79 5.05
N ASN A 230 -12.46 11.40 5.15
CA ASN A 230 -13.60 10.93 5.93
C ASN A 230 -14.61 10.11 5.11
N TYR A 231 -14.28 9.69 3.88
CA TYR A 231 -15.08 8.74 3.14
C TYR A 231 -15.20 7.42 3.95
N PRO A 232 -16.38 6.77 4.01
CA PRO A 232 -16.51 5.49 4.70
C PRO A 232 -15.55 4.45 4.11
N ILE A 233 -14.75 3.79 4.94
CA ILE A 233 -13.77 2.79 4.50
C ILE A 233 -14.03 1.48 5.24
N THR A 234 -14.03 0.37 4.50
CA THR A 234 -14.26 -0.97 5.06
C THR A 234 -12.97 -1.60 5.53
N GLU A 235 -11.93 -1.57 4.69
CA GLU A 235 -10.60 -2.08 5.02
C GLU A 235 -9.53 -1.41 4.15
N ILE A 236 -8.30 -1.33 4.67
CA ILE A 236 -7.14 -0.84 3.94
C ILE A 236 -5.97 -1.77 4.23
N TRP A 237 -5.25 -2.11 3.17
CA TRP A 237 -4.07 -2.95 3.26
C TRP A 237 -2.89 -2.32 2.53
N THR A 238 -1.74 -2.29 3.20
CA THR A 238 -0.46 -2.06 2.53
C THR A 238 0.15 -3.38 2.10
N VAL A 239 0.90 -3.32 1.02
CA VAL A 239 1.60 -4.44 0.40
C VAL A 239 3.06 -4.03 0.29
N THR A 240 3.99 -4.92 0.61
CA THR A 240 5.41 -4.64 0.45
C THR A 240 6.19 -5.86 0.00
N ASP A 241 7.10 -5.60 -0.93
CA ASP A 241 8.11 -6.55 -1.39
C ASP A 241 9.42 -6.34 -0.62
N LEU A 242 9.54 -5.19 0.06
CA LEU A 242 10.66 -4.80 0.90
C LEU A 242 10.57 -5.52 2.25
N ILE A 243 11.41 -6.54 2.45
CA ILE A 243 11.99 -6.83 3.78
C ILE A 243 13.32 -6.08 3.89
N GLU A 244 13.34 -4.80 3.53
CA GLU A 244 14.25 -3.93 4.25
C GLU A 244 13.52 -3.55 5.53
N LYS A 245 13.72 -4.34 6.59
CA LYS A 245 13.81 -3.70 7.89
C LYS A 245 14.88 -2.64 7.65
N PRO A 246 14.61 -1.33 7.69
CA PRO A 246 15.70 -0.43 7.95
C PRO A 246 16.33 -1.02 9.21
N GLU A 247 17.60 -1.42 9.15
CA GLU A 247 18.34 -1.57 10.39
C GLU A 247 17.99 -0.30 11.14
N LYS A 248 17.28 -0.44 12.26
CA LYS A 248 17.01 0.73 13.09
C LYS A 248 18.39 1.36 13.25
N ASP A 249 18.51 2.65 12.97
CA ASP A 249 19.73 3.39 13.28
C ASP A 249 19.89 3.36 14.81
N ILE A 250 20.40 2.25 15.33
CA ILE A 250 20.61 2.02 16.75
C ILE A 250 21.95 2.65 17.04
N TYR A 251 21.91 3.85 17.60
CA TYR A 251 23.06 4.42 18.26
C TYR A 251 23.44 3.52 19.45
N LYS A 252 24.54 2.77 19.32
CA LYS A 252 25.11 2.03 20.45
C LYS A 252 25.83 3.03 21.36
N LEU A 253 25.30 3.21 22.56
CA LEU A 253 25.94 4.01 23.59
C LEU A 253 26.87 3.13 24.43
N PHE A 254 28.13 3.52 24.47
CA PHE A 254 29.13 2.94 25.36
C PHE A 254 29.17 3.77 26.63
N VAL A 255 28.93 3.12 27.76
CA VAL A 255 28.92 3.75 29.08
C VAL A 255 30.06 3.18 29.89
N GLN A 256 31.02 4.03 30.29
CA GLN A 256 32.18 3.59 31.06
C GLN A 256 32.45 4.49 32.27
N PRO A 257 32.91 3.93 33.40
CA PRO A 257 33.21 4.71 34.59
C PRO A 257 34.44 5.60 34.37
N LEU A 258 34.31 6.89 34.66
CA LEU A 258 35.44 7.82 34.67
C LEU A 258 36.10 7.81 36.06
N LYS A 259 37.24 7.12 36.19
CA LYS A 259 38.03 7.13 37.42
C LYS A 259 38.86 8.43 37.50
N LYS A 260 38.28 9.50 38.07
CA LYS A 260 39.04 10.72 38.42
C LYS A 260 38.54 11.29 39.76
N GLY A 261 39.26 10.96 40.84
CA GLY A 261 38.98 11.44 42.20
C GLY A 261 37.83 10.70 42.93
N LEU A 262 37.35 11.30 44.03
CA LEU A 262 36.35 10.71 44.96
C LEU A 262 34.89 10.71 44.44
N ARG A 263 34.61 11.29 43.26
CA ARG A 263 33.25 11.35 42.69
C ARG A 263 33.09 10.34 41.56
N ARG A 264 32.05 9.51 41.62
CA ARG A 264 31.66 8.60 40.54
C ARG A 264 31.08 9.42 39.38
N ARG A 265 31.75 9.38 38.23
CA ARG A 265 31.26 9.94 36.95
C ARG A 265 31.23 8.84 35.91
N TRP A 266 30.37 8.98 34.92
CA TRP A 266 30.24 8.06 33.79
C TRP A 266 30.43 8.82 32.49
N LEU A 267 31.23 8.27 31.59
CA LEU A 267 31.32 8.73 30.20
C LEU A 267 30.30 7.96 29.37
N VAL A 268 29.60 8.68 28.50
CA VAL A 268 28.69 8.10 27.50
C VAL A 268 29.18 8.54 26.13
N HIS A 269 29.53 7.60 25.26
CA HIS A 269 30.01 7.88 23.91
C HIS A 269 29.33 6.98 22.87
N LEU A 270 29.25 7.44 21.63
CA LEU A 270 28.52 6.78 20.53
C LEU A 270 29.36 5.73 19.77
N GLY A 271 30.65 5.63 20.07
CA GLY A 271 31.58 4.74 19.38
C GLY A 271 32.99 5.31 19.33
N SER A 272 33.82 4.67 18.51
CA SER A 272 35.14 5.17 18.10
C SER A 272 35.12 5.36 16.58
N PHE A 273 35.72 6.43 16.09
CA PHE A 273 35.70 6.80 14.67
C PHE A 273 37.13 7.12 14.21
N HIS A 274 37.43 6.90 12.93
CA HIS A 274 38.77 7.12 12.37
C HIS A 274 39.05 8.62 12.12
N SER A 275 38.01 9.43 11.99
CA SER A 275 38.15 10.88 11.85
C SER A 275 37.02 11.67 12.51
N GLN A 276 37.29 12.94 12.78
CA GLN A 276 36.27 13.89 13.27
C GLN A 276 35.11 14.03 12.28
N GLN A 277 35.40 14.06 10.97
CA GLN A 277 34.39 14.20 9.93
C GLN A 277 33.46 12.98 9.86
N GLU A 278 34.03 11.78 10.05
CA GLU A 278 33.28 10.54 10.17
C GLU A 278 32.35 10.56 11.40
N ALA A 279 32.86 10.95 12.57
CA ALA A 279 32.06 11.05 13.80
C ALA A 279 30.90 12.06 13.65
N LEU A 280 31.17 13.19 12.97
CA LEU A 280 30.16 14.20 12.67
C LEU A 280 29.05 13.67 11.75
N ASN A 281 29.44 12.99 10.67
CA ASN A 281 28.50 12.55 9.64
C ASN A 281 27.70 11.34 10.07
N GLN A 282 28.33 10.35 10.70
CA GLN A 282 27.68 9.09 11.05
C GLN A 282 26.90 9.14 12.36
N ALA A 283 27.26 10.03 13.30
CA ALA A 283 26.67 10.03 14.63
C ALA A 283 26.16 11.39 15.10
N ALA A 284 27.01 12.42 15.10
CA ALA A 284 26.68 13.66 15.81
C ALA A 284 25.59 14.51 15.10
N ARG A 285 25.66 14.68 13.77
CA ARG A 285 24.66 15.46 13.01
C ARG A 285 23.31 14.74 12.94
N PRO A 286 23.24 13.43 12.63
CA PRO A 286 21.98 12.68 12.70
C PRO A 286 21.30 12.78 14.07
N LEU A 287 22.04 12.55 15.17
CA LEU A 287 21.50 12.66 16.53
C LEU A 287 21.02 14.08 16.85
N GLN A 288 21.74 15.11 16.41
CA GLN A 288 21.34 16.51 16.61
C GLN A 288 20.03 16.83 15.90
N GLN A 289 19.86 16.36 14.65
CA GLN A 289 18.62 16.53 13.88
C GLN A 289 17.45 15.82 14.56
N ASP A 290 17.66 14.60 15.07
CA ASP A 290 16.59 13.85 15.74
C ASP A 290 16.18 14.50 17.08
N LEU A 291 17.14 15.02 17.84
CA LEU A 291 16.84 15.76 19.07
C LEU A 291 16.05 17.04 18.76
N GLN A 292 16.40 17.77 17.69
CA GLN A 292 15.68 18.97 17.26
C GLN A 292 14.21 18.67 16.91
N LYS A 293 13.94 17.53 16.25
CA LYS A 293 12.55 17.09 15.96
C LYS A 293 11.71 16.89 17.22
N THR A 294 12.35 16.65 18.37
CA THR A 294 11.67 16.48 19.68
C THR A 294 11.75 17.72 20.57
N GLY A 295 12.16 18.88 20.02
CA GLY A 295 12.30 20.13 20.76
C GLY A 295 13.52 20.18 21.70
N LYS A 296 14.44 19.23 21.59
CA LYS A 296 15.68 19.18 22.37
C LYS A 296 16.84 19.73 21.54
N SER A 297 17.83 20.32 22.20
CA SER A 297 19.06 20.79 21.55
C SER A 297 20.27 20.00 22.01
N CYS A 298 21.19 19.72 21.09
CA CYS A 298 22.48 19.11 21.36
C CYS A 298 23.57 20.02 20.82
N LYS A 299 24.58 20.33 21.65
CA LYS A 299 25.78 21.07 21.23
C LYS A 299 26.92 20.08 21.01
N ILE A 300 27.47 20.07 19.80
CA ILE A 300 28.64 19.26 19.46
C ILE A 300 29.87 20.05 19.93
N GLN A 301 30.67 19.44 20.80
CA GLN A 301 31.93 20.00 21.32
C GLN A 301 33.06 19.02 21.03
N PHE A 302 34.23 19.54 20.65
CA PHE A 302 35.44 18.79 20.34
C PHE A 302 36.51 19.06 21.40
#